data_AF-A0A0P0GF71-F1
#
_entry.id   AF-A0A0P0GF71-F1
#
_cell.length_a   1.000
_cell.length_b   1.000
_cell.length_c   1.000
_cell.angle_alpha   90.00
_cell.angle_beta   90.00
_cell.angle_gamma   90.00
#
_symmetry.space_group_name_H-M   'P 1'
#
loop_
_entity.id
_entity.type
_entity.pdbx_description
1 polymer ?
#
loop_
_entity_poly.entity_id
_entity_poly.type
_entity_poly.pdbx_seq_one_letter_code
_entity_poly.pdbx_strand_id
1 'polypeptide(L)'
;MKRTKLAASFLLVATLFLTGCVTKKEFVNLQTDYNKLKDEKSALDKSYQDAQIQLAEYRTQSKSLEDRLSEARKNNQELRNSYATLQGSLDKSLQQNSQGNINISKLVDEINASNRYIKQLVDAKSKSDSLNVMLTNNLTRSLSREELKEVDVKVLKGVVYISLADNMLYKSGSYEINERAGETLSKIAKIITDYKDYEVLVEGNTDNVPISRTNIRNNWDLSALRASSVVQELQNKYGVDPKRLSAAGRGEYNPITDNDSELGKQRNRRTQIIVTPRLDQFLELIDKAPEAEGEAATE
;
A
#
# COMPACT_ATOMS: atom_id res chain seq x y z
N MET A 1 56.59 151.07 8.39
CA MET A 1 57.91 150.96 7.72
C MET A 1 58.33 149.48 7.75
N LYS A 2 57.99 148.60 6.81
CA LYS A 2 58.47 148.45 5.40
C LYS A 2 59.95 148.06 5.25
N ARG A 3 60.37 146.93 5.85
CA ARG A 3 61.40 145.96 5.40
C ARG A 3 61.29 144.72 6.33
N THR A 4 61.60 143.53 5.80
CA THR A 4 61.66 142.18 6.44
C THR A 4 60.38 141.41 6.81
N LYS A 5 59.23 141.75 6.22
CA LYS A 5 58.08 140.81 6.04
C LYS A 5 58.42 139.52 5.23
N LEU A 6 59.67 139.34 4.79
CA LEU A 6 60.18 138.14 4.10
C LEU A 6 60.65 137.04 5.06
N ALA A 7 61.18 137.41 6.24
CA ALA A 7 61.69 136.42 7.19
C ALA A 7 60.55 135.66 7.91
N ALA A 8 59.41 136.32 8.13
CA ALA A 8 58.23 135.73 8.77
C ALA A 8 57.49 134.71 7.88
N SER A 9 57.66 134.73 6.54
CA SER A 9 57.13 133.67 5.66
C SER A 9 58.00 132.42 5.62
N PHE A 10 59.31 132.54 5.82
CA PHE A 10 60.19 131.39 6.02
C PHE A 10 59.97 130.70 7.39
N LEU A 11 59.36 131.43 8.33
CA LEU A 11 58.95 130.96 9.66
C LEU A 11 57.68 130.07 9.65
N LEU A 12 56.98 129.87 8.53
CA LEU A 12 55.74 129.08 8.50
C LEU A 12 55.79 127.84 7.60
N VAL A 13 56.61 127.84 6.54
CA VAL A 13 56.73 126.69 5.62
C VAL A 13 57.67 125.62 6.18
N ALA A 14 58.73 125.99 6.92
CA ALA A 14 59.68 125.03 7.49
C ALA A 14 59.11 124.23 8.68
N THR A 15 58.13 124.77 9.39
CA THR A 15 57.49 124.14 10.57
C THR A 15 56.34 123.19 10.21
N LEU A 16 55.80 123.28 8.99
CA LEU A 16 54.76 122.37 8.47
C LEU A 16 55.32 121.09 7.83
N PHE A 17 56.64 120.98 7.63
CA PHE A 17 57.29 119.75 7.15
C PHE A 17 57.84 118.84 8.26
N LEU A 18 57.71 119.21 9.55
CA LEU A 18 58.35 118.50 10.67
C LEU A 18 57.40 117.68 11.56
N THR A 19 56.10 117.62 11.26
CA THR A 19 55.12 116.84 12.06
C THR A 19 54.74 115.49 11.44
N GLY A 20 55.54 114.98 10.50
CA GLY A 20 55.25 113.75 9.74
C GLY A 20 56.16 112.55 10.05
N CYS A 21 57.01 112.59 11.09
CA CYS A 21 57.93 111.50 11.38
C CYS A 21 57.48 110.69 12.60
N VAL A 22 56.76 109.58 12.35
CA VAL A 22 56.68 108.46 13.32
C VAL A 22 58.11 108.06 13.71
N THR A 23 58.36 107.77 14.98
CA THR A 23 59.70 107.39 15.40
C THR A 23 60.11 106.08 14.72
N LYS A 24 61.34 106.01 14.20
CA LYS A 24 61.85 104.81 13.49
C LYS A 24 61.67 103.51 14.31
N LYS A 25 61.65 103.63 15.65
CA LYS A 25 61.43 102.51 16.58
C LYS A 25 59.98 102.00 16.59
N GLU A 26 58.99 102.89 16.60
CA GLU A 26 57.56 102.51 16.55
C GLU A 26 57.17 101.89 15.21
N PHE A 27 57.71 102.42 14.11
CA PHE A 27 57.52 101.84 12.77
C PHE A 27 58.10 100.41 12.68
N VAL A 28 59.30 100.20 13.22
CA VAL A 28 59.95 98.87 13.26
C VAL A 28 59.16 97.89 14.13
N ASN A 29 58.66 98.32 15.29
CA ASN A 29 57.83 97.48 16.15
C ASN A 29 56.51 97.09 15.46
N LEU A 30 55.80 98.05 14.86
CA LEU A 30 54.57 97.78 14.12
C LEU A 30 54.81 96.86 12.91
N GLN A 31 55.92 97.02 12.20
CA GLN A 31 56.33 96.13 11.11
C GLN A 31 56.61 94.70 11.62
N THR A 32 57.21 94.58 12.80
CA THR A 32 57.50 93.28 13.44
C THR A 32 56.21 92.59 13.87
N ASP A 33 55.29 93.31 14.50
CA ASP A 33 53.98 92.78 14.92
C ASP A 33 53.11 92.42 13.70
N TYR A 34 53.14 93.23 12.64
CA TYR A 34 52.48 92.91 11.37
C TYR A 34 53.03 91.63 10.75
N ASN A 35 54.36 91.48 10.70
CA ASN A 35 54.99 90.26 10.19
C ASN A 35 54.63 89.04 11.04
N LYS A 36 54.64 89.17 12.38
CA LYS A 36 54.25 88.11 13.31
C LYS A 36 52.78 87.70 13.12
N LEU A 37 51.87 88.67 13.03
CA LEU A 37 50.44 88.41 12.80
C LEU A 37 50.21 87.77 11.42
N LYS A 38 50.98 88.17 10.41
CA LYS A 38 50.96 87.56 9.07
C LYS A 38 51.41 86.10 9.12
N ASP A 39 52.47 85.80 9.87
CA ASP A 39 52.97 84.43 10.05
C ASP A 39 51.98 83.56 10.85
N GLU A 40 51.41 84.10 11.93
CA GLU A 40 50.35 83.44 12.71
C GLU A 40 49.10 83.16 11.87
N LYS A 41 48.65 84.14 11.07
CA LYS A 41 47.53 83.95 10.14
C LYS A 41 47.82 82.86 9.12
N SER A 42 49.03 82.87 8.53
CA SER A 42 49.47 81.84 7.59
C SER A 42 49.50 80.43 8.24
N ALA A 43 49.96 80.33 9.49
CA ALA A 43 49.95 79.08 10.24
C ALA A 43 48.53 78.61 10.59
N LEU A 44 47.65 79.53 10.98
CA LEU A 44 46.24 79.24 11.26
C LEU A 44 45.48 78.81 10.00
N ASP A 45 45.71 79.48 8.87
CA ASP A 45 45.12 79.12 7.56
C ASP A 45 45.55 77.70 7.14
N LYS A 46 46.82 77.33 7.35
CA LYS A 46 47.31 75.96 7.12
C LYS A 46 46.62 74.95 8.05
N SER A 47 46.58 75.22 9.35
CA SER A 47 45.93 74.33 10.31
C SER A 47 44.43 74.16 10.03
N TYR A 48 43.76 75.22 9.57
CA TYR A 48 42.36 75.18 9.16
C TYR A 48 42.16 74.32 7.90
N GLN A 49 43.05 74.45 6.90
CA GLN A 49 43.05 73.60 5.71
C GLN A 49 43.28 72.13 6.08
N ASP A 50 44.25 71.83 6.94
CA ASP A 50 44.53 70.47 7.41
C ASP A 50 43.32 69.88 8.16
N ALA A 51 42.69 70.66 9.03
CA ALA A 51 41.48 70.25 9.74
C ALA A 51 40.30 69.98 8.78
N GLN A 52 40.15 70.77 7.72
CA GLN A 52 39.13 70.53 6.69
C GLN A 52 39.39 69.23 5.92
N ILE A 53 40.64 68.94 5.58
CA ILE A 53 41.03 67.70 4.89
C ILE A 53 40.73 66.49 5.79
N GLN A 54 41.17 66.51 7.04
CA GLN A 54 40.90 65.42 8.00
C GLN A 54 39.39 65.20 8.20
N LEU A 55 38.60 66.26 8.30
CA LEU A 55 37.14 66.15 8.42
C LEU A 55 36.51 65.48 7.18
N ALA A 56 37.02 65.78 5.99
CA ALA A 56 36.57 65.13 4.75
C ALA A 56 36.97 63.64 4.72
N GLU A 57 38.17 63.30 5.17
CA GLU A 57 38.63 61.92 5.31
C GLU A 57 37.76 61.13 6.31
N TYR A 58 37.53 61.66 7.51
CA TYR A 58 36.69 61.02 8.52
C TYR A 58 35.24 60.83 8.05
N ARG A 59 34.67 61.81 7.35
CA ARG A 59 33.33 61.68 6.74
C ARG A 59 33.29 60.55 5.71
N THR A 60 34.33 60.43 4.89
CA THR A 60 34.44 59.38 3.88
C THR A 60 34.58 58.01 4.54
N GLN A 61 35.41 57.88 5.58
CA GLN A 61 35.57 56.65 6.34
C GLN A 61 34.27 56.25 7.07
N SER A 62 33.57 57.19 7.71
CA SER A 62 32.28 56.93 8.37
C SER A 62 31.26 56.39 7.37
N LYS A 63 31.14 57.02 6.20
CA LYS A 63 30.26 56.56 5.14
C LYS A 63 30.63 55.15 4.66
N SER A 64 31.91 54.88 4.43
CA SER A 64 32.38 53.54 4.04
C SER A 64 32.09 52.48 5.11
N LEU A 65 32.21 52.81 6.39
CA LEU A 65 31.90 51.89 7.50
C LEU A 65 30.39 51.65 7.62
N GLU A 66 29.57 52.68 7.43
CA GLU A 66 28.10 52.57 7.38
C GLU A 66 27.65 51.65 6.23
N ASP A 67 28.23 51.81 5.04
CA ASP A 67 27.94 50.97 3.88
C ASP A 67 28.30 49.50 4.15
N ARG A 68 29.48 49.23 4.73
CA ARG A 68 29.91 47.88 5.13
C ARG A 68 29.01 47.27 6.20
N LEU A 69 28.57 48.07 7.18
CA LEU A 69 27.67 47.60 8.23
C LEU A 69 26.29 47.24 7.65
N SER A 70 25.79 48.04 6.71
CA SER A 70 24.55 47.78 5.98
C SER A 70 24.65 46.47 5.19
N GLU A 71 25.73 46.28 4.44
CA GLU A 71 26.00 45.07 3.68
C GLU A 71 26.12 43.84 4.59
N ALA A 72 26.90 43.93 5.68
CA ALA A 72 27.05 42.85 6.65
C ALA A 72 25.71 42.46 7.29
N ARG A 73 24.84 43.43 7.60
CA ARG A 73 23.48 43.18 8.11
C ARG A 73 22.62 42.46 7.07
N LYS A 74 22.65 42.90 5.81
CA LYS A 74 21.93 42.24 4.72
C LYS A 74 22.39 40.79 4.54
N ASN A 75 23.70 40.56 4.52
CA ASN A 75 24.28 39.21 4.42
C ASN A 75 23.87 38.33 5.61
N ASN A 76 23.84 38.89 6.83
CA ASN A 76 23.40 38.14 8.01
C ASN A 76 21.91 37.77 7.94
N GLN A 77 21.07 38.68 7.43
CA GLN A 77 19.65 38.42 7.19
C GLN A 77 19.46 37.28 6.17
N GLU A 78 20.16 37.32 5.04
CA GLU A 78 20.10 36.29 4.00
C GLU A 78 20.57 34.93 4.52
N LEU A 79 21.64 34.92 5.33
CA LEU A 79 22.14 33.70 5.95
C LEU A 79 21.13 33.10 6.93
N ARG A 80 20.47 33.93 7.74
CA ARG A 80 19.39 33.48 8.65
C ARG A 80 18.21 32.88 7.89
N ASN A 81 17.80 33.53 6.80
CA ASN A 81 16.72 33.02 5.94
C ASN A 81 17.10 31.68 5.29
N SER A 82 18.35 31.55 4.84
CA SER A 82 18.88 30.30 4.27
C SER A 82 18.90 29.18 5.30
N TYR A 83 19.33 29.48 6.54
CA TYR A 83 19.35 28.51 7.63
C TYR A 83 17.94 28.04 8.00
N ALA A 84 16.97 28.95 8.10
CA ALA A 84 15.57 28.62 8.38
C ALA A 84 14.97 27.73 7.27
N THR A 85 15.26 28.01 6.01
CA THR A 85 14.80 27.21 4.86
C THR A 85 15.41 25.80 4.87
N LEU A 86 16.70 25.70 5.19
CA LEU A 86 17.40 24.42 5.28
C LEU A 86 16.83 23.56 6.43
N GLN A 87 16.58 24.17 7.58
CA GLN A 87 15.97 23.50 8.73
C GLN A 87 14.56 22.96 8.38
N GLY A 88 13.72 23.79 7.75
CA GLY A 88 12.38 23.36 7.32
C GLY A 88 12.40 22.22 6.30
N SER A 89 13.41 22.20 5.43
CA SER A 89 13.60 21.13 4.44
C SER A 89 14.07 19.82 5.09
N LEU A 90 14.93 19.91 6.12
CA LEU A 90 15.36 18.76 6.92
C LEU A 90 14.19 18.17 7.71
N ASP A 91 13.41 19.00 8.40
CA ASP A 91 12.25 18.56 9.17
C ASP A 91 11.22 17.85 8.27
N LYS A 92 10.96 18.41 7.08
CA LYS A 92 10.08 17.80 6.09
C LYS A 92 10.60 16.44 5.60
N SER A 93 11.91 16.31 5.37
CA SER A 93 12.54 15.04 4.97
C SER A 93 12.46 13.98 6.08
N LEU A 94 12.72 14.37 7.34
CA LEU A 94 12.60 13.47 8.50
C LEU A 94 11.16 13.01 8.69
N GLN A 95 10.18 13.91 8.57
CA GLN A 95 8.76 13.57 8.65
C GLN A 95 8.34 12.66 7.49
N GLN A 96 8.80 12.92 6.26
CA GLN A 96 8.54 12.06 5.12
C GLN A 96 9.13 10.66 5.30
N ASN A 97 10.35 10.53 5.81
CA ASN A 97 10.94 9.23 6.12
C ASN A 97 10.18 8.50 7.23
N SER A 98 9.77 9.21 8.29
CA SER A 98 8.90 8.65 9.35
C SER A 98 7.58 8.12 8.78
N GLN A 99 6.90 8.91 7.95
CA GLN A 99 5.63 8.50 7.34
C GLN A 99 5.83 7.33 6.35
N GLY A 100 6.92 7.35 5.58
CA GLY A 100 7.31 6.25 4.71
C GLY A 100 7.50 4.95 5.48
N ASN A 101 8.19 5.00 6.62
CA ASN A 101 8.41 3.84 7.49
C ASN A 101 7.09 3.29 8.06
N ILE A 102 6.15 4.15 8.48
CA ILE A 102 4.83 3.73 8.96
C ILE A 102 4.05 3.02 7.85
N ASN A 103 4.04 3.57 6.64
CA ASN A 103 3.34 2.97 5.51
C ASN A 103 3.94 1.60 5.15
N ILE A 104 5.27 1.48 5.17
CA ILE A 104 5.97 0.20 4.94
C ILE A 104 5.59 -0.81 6.03
N SER A 105 5.57 -0.43 7.30
CA SER A 105 5.19 -1.33 8.40
C SER A 105 3.76 -1.86 8.20
N LYS A 106 2.81 -1.00 7.85
CA LYS A 106 1.41 -1.41 7.59
C LYS A 106 1.32 -2.40 6.43
N LEU A 107 2.02 -2.14 5.33
CA LEU A 107 2.07 -3.05 4.17
C LEU A 107 2.71 -4.40 4.54
N VAL A 108 3.77 -4.39 5.36
CA VAL A 108 4.40 -5.62 5.85
C VAL A 108 3.43 -6.44 6.71
N ASP A 109 2.66 -5.79 7.59
CA ASP A 109 1.65 -6.45 8.42
C ASP A 109 0.53 -7.08 7.57
N GLU A 110 0.06 -6.36 6.55
CA GLU A 110 -0.95 -6.84 5.60
C GLU A 110 -0.44 -8.02 4.77
N ILE A 111 0.79 -7.93 4.26
CA ILE A 111 1.47 -9.04 3.55
C ILE A 111 1.61 -10.25 4.47
N ASN A 112 1.99 -10.06 5.73
CA ASN A 112 2.12 -11.16 6.68
C ASN A 112 0.76 -11.81 7.00
N ALA A 113 -0.31 -11.03 7.12
CA ALA A 113 -1.66 -11.54 7.28
C ALA A 113 -2.11 -12.36 6.05
N SER A 114 -1.89 -11.83 4.84
CA SER A 114 -2.18 -12.52 3.58
C SER A 114 -1.37 -13.81 3.44
N ASN A 115 -0.08 -13.79 3.76
CA ASN A 115 0.77 -14.99 3.74
C ASN A 115 0.29 -16.07 4.71
N ARG A 116 -0.16 -15.71 5.92
CA ARG A 116 -0.76 -16.67 6.87
C ARG A 116 -2.03 -17.29 6.30
N TYR A 117 -2.89 -16.48 5.69
CA TYR A 117 -4.11 -16.95 5.06
C TYR A 117 -3.83 -17.90 3.88
N ILE A 118 -2.91 -17.52 2.98
CA ILE A 118 -2.46 -18.38 1.87
C ILE A 118 -1.94 -19.71 2.41
N LYS A 119 -1.12 -19.69 3.47
CA LYS A 119 -0.62 -20.91 4.09
C LYS A 119 -1.75 -21.81 4.60
N GLN A 120 -2.75 -21.25 5.28
CA GLN A 120 -3.92 -22.02 5.74
C GLN A 120 -4.69 -22.64 4.57
N LEU A 121 -4.90 -21.91 3.48
CA LEU A 121 -5.56 -22.43 2.28
C LEU A 121 -4.76 -23.57 1.62
N VAL A 122 -3.43 -23.43 1.53
CA VAL A 122 -2.55 -24.46 0.99
C VAL A 122 -2.55 -25.71 1.88
N ASP A 123 -2.48 -25.55 3.20
CA ASP A 123 -2.51 -26.64 4.16
C ASP A 123 -3.86 -27.39 4.09
N ALA A 124 -4.97 -26.65 4.04
CA ALA A 124 -6.31 -27.22 3.88
C ALA A 124 -6.44 -28.00 2.55
N LYS A 125 -5.95 -27.44 1.45
CA LYS A 125 -5.97 -28.09 0.13
C LYS A 125 -5.10 -29.35 0.10
N SER A 126 -3.88 -29.28 0.61
CA SER A 126 -2.96 -30.43 0.62
C SER A 126 -3.50 -31.59 1.45
N LYS A 127 -4.14 -31.30 2.59
CA LYS A 127 -4.86 -32.30 3.39
C LYS A 127 -5.99 -32.94 2.58
N SER A 128 -6.82 -32.15 1.90
CA SER A 128 -7.89 -32.67 1.05
C SER A 128 -7.35 -33.55 -0.09
N ASP A 129 -6.28 -33.12 -0.77
CA ASP A 129 -5.68 -33.87 -1.89
C ASP A 129 -5.11 -35.22 -1.41
N SER A 130 -4.41 -35.23 -0.28
CA SER A 130 -3.89 -36.47 0.32
C SER A 130 -5.01 -37.46 0.67
N LEU A 131 -6.12 -36.97 1.24
CA LEU A 131 -7.28 -37.79 1.58
C LEU A 131 -7.98 -38.35 0.33
N ASN A 132 -8.12 -37.55 -0.73
CA ASN A 132 -8.70 -37.99 -2.00
C ASN A 132 -7.89 -39.10 -2.68
N VAL A 133 -6.56 -39.00 -2.64
CA VAL A 133 -5.66 -40.05 -3.12
C VAL A 133 -5.82 -41.33 -2.29
N MET A 134 -5.94 -41.20 -0.96
CA MET A 134 -6.14 -42.35 -0.07
C MET A 134 -7.50 -43.03 -0.31
N LEU A 135 -8.58 -42.26 -0.42
CA LEU A 135 -9.93 -42.74 -0.76
C LEU A 135 -9.93 -43.54 -2.06
N THR A 136 -9.35 -42.95 -3.12
CA THR A 136 -9.30 -43.58 -4.45
C THR A 136 -8.45 -44.85 -4.42
N ASN A 137 -7.29 -44.83 -3.77
CA ASN A 137 -6.42 -45.99 -3.68
C ASN A 137 -7.03 -47.14 -2.86
N ASN A 138 -7.66 -46.82 -1.73
CA ASN A 138 -8.32 -47.81 -0.88
C ASN A 138 -9.52 -48.45 -1.59
N LEU A 139 -10.30 -47.65 -2.30
CA LEU A 139 -11.44 -48.15 -3.08
C LEU A 139 -10.97 -49.04 -4.23
N THR A 140 -10.06 -48.54 -5.09
CA THR A 140 -9.55 -49.31 -6.24
C THR A 140 -8.88 -50.62 -5.83
N ARG A 141 -8.21 -50.67 -4.66
CA ARG A 141 -7.60 -51.91 -4.13
C ARG A 141 -8.62 -52.90 -3.53
N SER A 142 -9.76 -52.40 -3.07
CA SER A 142 -10.81 -53.23 -2.45
C SER A 142 -11.74 -53.85 -3.50
N LEU A 143 -11.78 -53.31 -4.72
CA LEU A 143 -12.58 -53.80 -5.83
C LEU A 143 -11.88 -54.94 -6.59
N SER A 144 -12.65 -55.94 -6.98
CA SER A 144 -12.21 -57.05 -7.84
C SER A 144 -12.07 -56.60 -9.30
N ARG A 145 -11.45 -57.43 -10.15
CA ARG A 145 -11.29 -57.13 -11.58
C ARG A 145 -12.63 -57.04 -12.30
N GLU A 146 -13.62 -57.77 -11.82
CA GLU A 146 -14.99 -57.78 -12.34
C GLU A 146 -15.72 -56.51 -11.91
N GLU A 147 -15.60 -56.09 -10.64
CA GLU A 147 -16.19 -54.85 -10.13
C GLU A 147 -15.60 -53.61 -10.83
N LEU A 148 -14.29 -53.60 -11.12
CA LEU A 148 -13.62 -52.51 -11.83
C LEU A 148 -14.11 -52.29 -13.27
N LYS A 149 -14.89 -53.22 -13.85
CA LYS A 149 -15.55 -53.01 -15.15
C LYS A 149 -16.86 -52.24 -15.04
N GLU A 150 -17.48 -52.27 -13.87
CA GLU A 150 -18.81 -51.71 -13.61
C GLU A 150 -18.78 -50.50 -12.65
N VAL A 151 -17.61 -50.23 -12.06
CA VAL A 151 -17.34 -49.10 -11.17
C VAL A 151 -16.20 -48.24 -11.73
N ASP A 152 -16.48 -46.96 -11.95
CA ASP A 152 -15.50 -45.95 -12.37
C ASP A 152 -15.29 -44.92 -11.25
N VAL A 153 -14.04 -44.73 -10.83
CA VAL A 153 -13.67 -43.82 -9.73
C VAL A 153 -12.84 -42.66 -10.29
N LYS A 154 -13.31 -41.44 -10.09
CA LYS A 154 -12.65 -40.22 -10.59
C LYS A 154 -12.55 -39.17 -9.50
N VAL A 155 -11.43 -38.46 -9.45
CA VAL A 155 -11.26 -37.29 -8.58
C VAL A 155 -11.30 -36.04 -9.44
N LEU A 156 -12.26 -35.15 -9.17
CA LEU A 156 -12.43 -33.89 -9.89
C LEU A 156 -12.49 -32.75 -8.87
N LYS A 157 -11.55 -31.80 -8.97
CA LYS A 157 -11.51 -30.59 -8.12
C LYS A 157 -11.65 -30.87 -6.61
N GLY A 158 -11.03 -31.95 -6.13
CA GLY A 158 -11.07 -32.31 -4.71
C GLY A 158 -12.30 -33.12 -4.27
N VAL A 159 -13.16 -33.51 -5.22
CA VAL A 159 -14.36 -34.34 -4.98
C VAL A 159 -14.17 -35.71 -5.60
N VAL A 160 -14.52 -36.77 -4.87
CA VAL A 160 -14.44 -38.15 -5.35
C VAL A 160 -15.79 -38.59 -5.91
N TYR A 161 -15.79 -38.99 -7.18
CA TYR A 161 -16.94 -39.52 -7.90
C TYR A 161 -16.79 -41.02 -8.09
N ILE A 162 -17.73 -41.78 -7.56
CA ILE A 162 -17.82 -43.23 -7.73
C ILE A 162 -19.04 -43.50 -8.60
N SER A 163 -18.84 -43.82 -9.87
CA SER A 163 -19.92 -44.08 -10.82
C SER A 163 -20.14 -45.57 -10.94
N LEU A 164 -21.36 -46.02 -10.62
CA LEU A 164 -21.76 -47.42 -10.68
C LEU A 164 -22.77 -47.62 -11.80
N ALA A 165 -22.56 -48.65 -12.61
CA ALA A 165 -23.48 -49.01 -13.68
C ALA A 165 -24.84 -49.50 -13.14
N ASP A 166 -25.93 -49.14 -13.82
CA ASP A 166 -27.29 -49.46 -13.38
C ASP A 166 -27.57 -50.97 -13.28
N ASN A 167 -27.07 -51.75 -14.24
CA ASN A 167 -27.21 -53.21 -14.28
C ASN A 167 -26.45 -53.93 -13.17
N MET A 168 -25.42 -53.29 -12.61
CA MET A 168 -24.69 -53.79 -11.46
C MET A 168 -25.49 -53.56 -10.18
N LEU A 169 -26.13 -52.39 -10.04
CA LEU A 169 -26.86 -51.99 -8.84
C LEU A 169 -28.28 -52.56 -8.75
N TYR A 170 -29.04 -52.52 -9.82
CA TYR A 170 -30.49 -52.76 -9.79
C TYR A 170 -30.89 -53.91 -10.72
N LYS A 171 -32.09 -54.45 -10.50
CA LYS A 171 -32.78 -55.27 -11.51
C LYS A 171 -33.19 -54.37 -12.69
N SER A 172 -33.32 -54.95 -13.88
CA SER A 172 -33.69 -54.20 -15.10
C SER A 172 -34.95 -53.35 -14.90
N GLY A 173 -34.86 -52.06 -15.19
CA GLY A 173 -35.93 -51.08 -15.01
C GLY A 173 -36.39 -50.89 -13.56
N SER A 174 -35.73 -51.48 -12.56
CA SER A 174 -36.11 -51.38 -11.14
C SER A 174 -35.26 -50.32 -10.40
N TYR A 175 -35.68 -50.00 -9.19
CA TYR A 175 -34.89 -49.30 -8.17
C TYR A 175 -34.57 -50.22 -6.98
N GLU A 176 -34.96 -51.50 -7.04
CA GLU A 176 -34.55 -52.51 -6.06
C GLU A 176 -33.09 -52.88 -6.29
N ILE A 177 -32.29 -52.73 -5.23
CA ILE A 177 -30.88 -53.13 -5.23
C ILE A 177 -30.80 -54.66 -5.29
N ASN A 178 -29.98 -55.18 -6.19
CA ASN A 178 -29.76 -56.62 -6.29
C ASN A 178 -28.72 -57.09 -5.26
N GLU A 179 -28.71 -58.39 -4.95
CA GLU A 179 -27.80 -58.93 -3.91
C GLU A 179 -26.31 -58.77 -4.25
N ARG A 180 -25.96 -58.85 -5.54
CA ARG A 180 -24.56 -58.71 -6.02
C ARG A 180 -24.01 -57.32 -5.73
N ALA A 181 -24.84 -56.28 -5.85
CA ALA A 181 -24.48 -54.91 -5.53
C ALA A 181 -24.11 -54.73 -4.04
N GLY A 182 -24.59 -55.60 -3.17
CA GLY A 182 -24.35 -55.54 -1.73
C GLY A 182 -22.86 -55.60 -1.37
N GLU A 183 -22.08 -56.46 -2.03
CA GLU A 183 -20.65 -56.57 -1.73
C GLU A 183 -19.89 -55.28 -2.06
N THR A 184 -20.17 -54.69 -3.23
CA THR A 184 -19.54 -53.44 -3.64
C THR A 184 -20.01 -52.25 -2.80
N LEU A 185 -21.31 -52.17 -2.50
CA LEU A 185 -21.85 -51.14 -1.60
C LEU A 185 -21.27 -51.27 -0.18
N SER A 186 -21.01 -52.48 0.31
CA SER A 186 -20.33 -52.70 1.59
C SER A 186 -18.91 -52.14 1.60
N LYS A 187 -18.14 -52.34 0.52
CA LYS A 187 -16.78 -51.80 0.37
C LYS A 187 -16.80 -50.27 0.36
N ILE A 188 -17.73 -49.69 -0.41
CA ILE A 188 -17.92 -48.23 -0.49
C ILE A 188 -18.36 -47.67 0.87
N ALA A 189 -19.31 -48.31 1.55
CA ALA A 189 -19.79 -47.89 2.86
C ALA A 189 -18.71 -47.92 3.93
N LYS A 190 -17.85 -48.95 3.93
CA LYS A 190 -16.70 -49.03 4.85
C LYS A 190 -15.79 -47.82 4.68
N ILE A 191 -15.46 -47.48 3.44
CA ILE A 191 -14.64 -46.32 3.13
C ILE A 191 -15.35 -45.05 3.60
N ILE A 192 -16.61 -44.81 3.23
CA ILE A 192 -17.38 -43.63 3.68
C ILE A 192 -17.43 -43.50 5.21
N THR A 193 -17.49 -44.63 5.92
CA THR A 193 -17.54 -44.67 7.39
C THR A 193 -16.22 -44.32 8.04
N ASP A 194 -15.10 -44.69 7.41
CA ASP A 194 -13.74 -44.35 7.87
C ASP A 194 -13.45 -42.83 7.73
N TYR A 195 -14.12 -42.13 6.81
CA TYR A 195 -13.96 -40.67 6.59
C TYR A 195 -15.20 -39.88 7.04
N LYS A 196 -15.33 -39.67 8.36
CA LYS A 196 -16.53 -39.10 8.98
C LYS A 196 -16.82 -37.64 8.65
N ASP A 197 -15.81 -36.88 8.22
CA ASP A 197 -15.91 -35.43 7.97
C ASP A 197 -16.44 -35.07 6.57
N TYR A 198 -16.89 -36.06 5.80
CA TYR A 198 -17.35 -35.89 4.42
C TYR A 198 -18.84 -36.17 4.28
N GLU A 199 -19.48 -35.40 3.42
CA GLU A 199 -20.85 -35.63 2.97
C GLU A 199 -20.87 -36.57 1.77
N VAL A 200 -21.98 -37.27 1.61
CA VAL A 200 -22.21 -38.22 0.53
C VAL A 200 -23.50 -37.87 -0.18
N LEU A 201 -23.35 -37.42 -1.42
CA LEU A 201 -24.46 -37.20 -2.33
C LEU A 201 -24.55 -38.39 -3.29
N VAL A 202 -25.72 -39.01 -3.34
CA VAL A 202 -26.03 -40.06 -4.30
C VAL A 202 -26.90 -39.48 -5.41
N GLU A 203 -26.41 -39.53 -6.65
CA GLU A 203 -27.12 -39.05 -7.83
C GLU A 203 -27.53 -40.20 -8.74
N GLY A 204 -28.82 -40.34 -9.01
CA GLY A 204 -29.34 -41.24 -10.04
C GLY A 204 -29.39 -40.55 -11.40
N ASN A 205 -29.00 -41.26 -12.46
CA ASN A 205 -29.09 -40.80 -13.84
C ASN A 205 -29.72 -41.90 -14.71
N THR A 206 -30.46 -41.50 -15.74
CA THR A 206 -31.06 -42.41 -16.74
C THR A 206 -30.51 -42.14 -18.13
N ASP A 207 -30.84 -43.01 -19.08
CA ASP A 207 -30.78 -42.68 -20.50
C ASP A 207 -32.03 -41.87 -20.92
N ASN A 208 -32.17 -41.62 -22.21
CA ASN A 208 -33.31 -40.90 -22.80
C ASN A 208 -34.51 -41.80 -23.15
N VAL A 209 -34.53 -43.07 -22.72
CA VAL A 209 -35.65 -43.96 -23.02
C VAL A 209 -36.79 -43.60 -22.07
N PRO A 210 -37.99 -43.22 -22.56
CA PRO A 210 -39.09 -42.84 -21.69
C PRO A 210 -39.55 -44.02 -20.83
N ILE A 211 -39.72 -43.79 -19.53
CA ILE A 211 -40.32 -44.75 -18.60
C ILE A 211 -41.58 -44.17 -17.96
N SER A 212 -42.62 -45.00 -17.85
CA SER A 212 -43.82 -44.68 -17.08
C SER A 212 -44.41 -45.96 -16.50
N ARG A 213 -44.65 -45.98 -15.18
CA ARG A 213 -45.30 -47.08 -14.47
C ARG A 213 -45.95 -46.58 -13.19
N THR A 214 -46.65 -47.45 -12.48
CA THR A 214 -47.24 -47.11 -11.16
C THR A 214 -46.18 -46.47 -10.25
N ASN A 215 -46.48 -45.26 -9.75
CA ASN A 215 -45.61 -44.44 -8.90
C ASN A 215 -44.29 -43.94 -9.53
N ILE A 216 -44.10 -44.07 -10.84
CA ILE A 216 -42.96 -43.49 -11.58
C ILE A 216 -43.51 -42.83 -12.85
N ARG A 217 -43.60 -41.50 -12.85
CA ARG A 217 -44.17 -40.72 -13.96
C ARG A 217 -43.21 -40.59 -15.13
N ASN A 218 -41.90 -40.51 -14.85
CA ASN A 218 -40.85 -40.25 -15.84
C ASN A 218 -39.46 -40.65 -15.30
N ASN A 219 -38.43 -40.34 -16.10
CA ASN A 219 -37.03 -40.55 -15.76
C ASN A 219 -36.54 -39.79 -14.52
N TRP A 220 -37.15 -38.64 -14.16
CA TRP A 220 -36.83 -37.96 -12.90
C TRP A 220 -37.20 -38.82 -11.70
N ASP A 221 -38.43 -39.33 -11.66
CA ASP A 221 -38.92 -40.17 -10.57
C ASP A 221 -38.06 -41.44 -10.42
N LEU A 222 -37.74 -42.11 -11.54
CA LEU A 222 -36.90 -43.32 -11.50
C LEU A 222 -35.51 -43.02 -10.94
N SER A 223 -34.88 -41.94 -11.41
CA SER A 223 -33.53 -41.57 -11.00
C SER A 223 -33.46 -41.21 -9.51
N ALA A 224 -34.46 -40.48 -8.99
CA ALA A 224 -34.53 -40.11 -7.58
C ALA A 224 -34.78 -41.34 -6.68
N LEU A 225 -35.66 -42.25 -7.11
CA LEU A 225 -35.91 -43.50 -6.37
C LEU A 225 -34.67 -44.38 -6.32
N ARG A 226 -33.91 -44.51 -7.41
CA ARG A 226 -32.63 -45.23 -7.45
C ARG A 226 -31.62 -44.67 -6.46
N ALA A 227 -31.42 -43.35 -6.49
CA ALA A 227 -30.55 -42.68 -5.53
C ALA A 227 -30.98 -42.92 -4.07
N SER A 228 -32.28 -42.79 -3.80
CA SER A 228 -32.86 -43.05 -2.48
C SER A 228 -32.65 -44.50 -2.02
N SER A 229 -32.78 -45.49 -2.90
CA SER A 229 -32.52 -46.90 -2.57
C SER A 229 -31.10 -47.11 -2.09
N VAL A 230 -30.11 -46.51 -2.77
CA VAL A 230 -28.70 -46.62 -2.37
C VAL A 230 -28.45 -45.92 -1.04
N VAL A 231 -29.01 -44.74 -0.82
CA VAL A 231 -28.94 -44.06 0.49
C VAL A 231 -29.52 -44.93 1.61
N GLN A 232 -30.69 -45.54 1.39
CA GLN A 232 -31.31 -46.41 2.38
C GLN A 232 -30.50 -47.68 2.64
N GLU A 233 -29.88 -48.28 1.62
CA GLU A 233 -28.99 -49.44 1.80
C GLU A 233 -27.74 -49.04 2.63
N LEU A 234 -27.11 -47.90 2.29
CA LEU A 234 -25.97 -47.35 3.04
C LEU A 234 -26.31 -47.08 4.51
N GLN A 235 -27.49 -46.52 4.77
CA GLN A 235 -27.97 -46.23 6.12
C GLN A 235 -28.33 -47.53 6.87
N ASN A 236 -29.27 -48.31 6.34
CA ASN A 236 -29.95 -49.36 7.09
C ASN A 236 -29.10 -50.62 7.24
N LYS A 237 -28.25 -50.92 6.27
CA LYS A 237 -27.45 -52.16 6.26
C LYS A 237 -25.99 -51.93 6.65
N TYR A 238 -25.42 -50.78 6.28
CA TYR A 238 -24.01 -50.50 6.52
C TYR A 238 -23.77 -49.41 7.58
N GLY A 239 -24.81 -48.80 8.13
CA GLY A 239 -24.71 -47.90 9.28
C GLY A 239 -24.08 -46.55 8.99
N VAL A 240 -24.12 -46.08 7.74
CA VAL A 240 -23.66 -44.72 7.41
C VAL A 240 -24.61 -43.71 8.06
N ASP A 241 -24.06 -42.70 8.75
CA ASP A 241 -24.85 -41.67 9.43
C ASP A 241 -25.77 -40.94 8.42
N PRO A 242 -27.10 -41.00 8.60
CA PRO A 242 -28.05 -40.39 7.67
C PRO A 242 -27.89 -38.87 7.55
N LYS A 243 -27.32 -38.19 8.56
CA LYS A 243 -27.05 -36.74 8.49
C LYS A 243 -26.05 -36.37 7.39
N ARG A 244 -25.27 -37.35 6.92
CA ARG A 244 -24.25 -37.18 5.89
C ARG A 244 -24.75 -37.57 4.50
N LEU A 245 -25.94 -38.16 4.40
CA LEU A 245 -26.45 -38.75 3.16
C LEU A 245 -27.48 -37.83 2.51
N SER A 246 -27.33 -37.60 1.21
CA SER A 246 -28.33 -36.94 0.37
C SER A 246 -28.59 -37.75 -0.89
N ALA A 247 -29.83 -37.74 -1.37
CA ALA A 247 -30.22 -38.40 -2.62
C ALA A 247 -30.79 -37.37 -3.60
N ALA A 248 -30.35 -37.43 -4.86
CA ALA A 248 -30.85 -36.59 -5.93
C ALA A 248 -31.10 -37.42 -7.21
N GLY A 249 -32.19 -37.11 -7.91
CA GLY A 249 -32.41 -37.58 -9.27
C GLY A 249 -31.94 -36.52 -10.27
N ARG A 250 -31.33 -36.94 -11.39
CA ARG A 250 -30.93 -36.05 -12.49
C ARG A 250 -31.69 -36.34 -13.80
N GLY A 251 -32.53 -37.39 -13.80
CA GLY A 251 -33.21 -37.87 -15.00
C GLY A 251 -32.24 -38.17 -16.14
N GLU A 252 -32.67 -37.86 -17.36
CA GLU A 252 -31.92 -38.03 -18.61
C GLU A 252 -31.04 -36.82 -18.98
N TYR A 253 -31.12 -35.74 -18.21
CA TYR A 253 -30.58 -34.42 -18.56
C TYR A 253 -29.10 -34.21 -18.18
N ASN A 254 -28.44 -35.27 -17.71
CA ASN A 254 -27.02 -35.27 -17.38
C ASN A 254 -26.27 -36.47 -18.02
N PRO A 255 -26.31 -36.59 -19.37
CA PRO A 255 -25.63 -37.67 -20.07
C PRO A 255 -24.11 -37.47 -20.04
N ILE A 256 -23.36 -38.57 -19.95
CA ILE A 256 -21.89 -38.58 -20.04
C ILE A 256 -21.39 -39.01 -21.43
N THR A 257 -22.30 -39.50 -22.27
CA THR A 257 -22.06 -39.93 -23.66
C THR A 257 -23.35 -39.80 -24.46
N ASP A 258 -23.28 -39.96 -25.78
CA ASP A 258 -24.46 -40.03 -26.65
C ASP A 258 -25.50 -41.07 -26.18
N ASN A 259 -26.77 -40.84 -26.51
CA ASN A 259 -27.85 -41.81 -26.31
C ASN A 259 -28.21 -42.55 -27.60
N ASP A 260 -27.36 -42.47 -28.63
CA ASP A 260 -27.65 -43.05 -29.95
C ASP A 260 -27.28 -44.54 -29.99
N SER A 261 -26.27 -44.94 -29.21
CA SER A 261 -25.84 -46.34 -29.07
C SER A 261 -26.35 -47.00 -27.78
N GLU A 262 -26.56 -48.32 -27.80
CA GLU A 262 -26.94 -49.06 -26.58
C GLU A 262 -25.86 -48.98 -25.50
N LEU A 263 -24.59 -49.00 -25.91
CA LEU A 263 -23.46 -48.78 -25.00
C LEU A 263 -23.51 -47.39 -24.39
N GLY A 264 -23.87 -46.36 -25.17
CA GLY A 264 -24.04 -44.99 -24.72
C GLY A 264 -25.14 -44.86 -23.67
N LYS A 265 -26.32 -45.42 -23.96
CA LYS A 265 -27.43 -45.50 -23.01
C LYS A 265 -27.05 -46.23 -21.73
N GLN A 266 -26.37 -47.38 -21.84
CA GLN A 266 -25.91 -48.14 -20.67
C GLN A 266 -24.99 -47.32 -19.77
N ARG A 267 -24.08 -46.52 -20.34
CA ARG A 267 -23.20 -45.63 -19.57
C ARG A 267 -23.95 -44.46 -18.93
N ASN A 268 -24.99 -43.95 -19.60
CA ASN A 268 -25.84 -42.88 -19.05
C ASN A 268 -26.71 -43.37 -17.89
N ARG A 269 -27.17 -44.62 -17.93
CA ARG A 269 -27.82 -45.33 -16.81
C ARG A 269 -26.79 -45.64 -15.72
N ARG A 270 -26.61 -44.73 -14.77
CA ARG A 270 -25.62 -44.84 -13.69
C ARG A 270 -26.12 -44.21 -12.40
N THR A 271 -25.64 -44.70 -11.28
CA THR A 271 -25.75 -44.02 -9.98
C THR A 271 -24.36 -43.54 -9.58
N GLN A 272 -24.24 -42.26 -9.21
CA GLN A 272 -22.98 -41.67 -8.78
C GLN A 272 -23.03 -41.46 -7.27
N ILE A 273 -22.06 -42.00 -6.56
CA ILE A 273 -21.82 -41.70 -5.15
C ILE A 273 -20.69 -40.67 -5.12
N ILE A 274 -21.01 -39.47 -4.64
CA ILE A 274 -20.15 -38.31 -4.66
C ILE A 274 -19.77 -38.00 -3.22
N VAL A 275 -18.47 -38.06 -2.91
CA VAL A 275 -17.94 -37.80 -1.58
C VAL A 275 -17.30 -36.42 -1.58
N THR A 276 -17.91 -35.49 -0.85
CA THR A 276 -17.51 -34.07 -0.82
C THR A 276 -17.07 -33.66 0.59
N PRO A 277 -16.05 -32.79 0.72
CA PRO A 277 -15.81 -32.09 1.97
C PRO A 277 -17.07 -31.33 2.40
N ARG A 278 -17.24 -31.21 3.72
CA ARG A 278 -18.34 -30.45 4.32
C ARG A 278 -18.29 -28.97 3.93
N LEU A 279 -19.40 -28.44 3.41
CA LEU A 279 -19.50 -27.06 2.91
C LEU A 279 -19.29 -26.03 4.03
N ASP A 280 -19.73 -26.33 5.25
CA ASP A 280 -19.52 -25.48 6.43
C ASP A 280 -18.05 -25.30 6.78
N GLN A 281 -17.24 -26.36 6.64
CA GLN A 281 -15.78 -26.24 6.84
C GLN A 281 -15.13 -25.35 5.79
N PHE A 282 -15.68 -25.29 4.57
CA PHE A 282 -15.22 -24.37 3.53
C PHE A 282 -15.64 -22.93 3.80
N LEU A 283 -16.87 -22.70 4.28
CA LEU A 283 -17.36 -21.38 4.63
C LEU A 283 -16.61 -20.78 5.83
N GLU A 284 -16.27 -21.59 6.85
CA GLU A 284 -15.43 -21.14 7.97
C GLU A 284 -14.03 -20.67 7.54
N LEU A 285 -13.51 -21.16 6.41
CA LEU A 285 -12.23 -20.70 5.86
C LEU A 285 -12.38 -19.34 5.16
N ILE A 286 -13.55 -19.06 4.57
CA ILE A 286 -13.84 -17.80 3.89
C ILE A 286 -14.17 -16.70 4.90
N ASP A 287 -14.98 -17.00 5.91
CA ASP A 287 -15.38 -16.04 6.95
C ASP A 287 -14.20 -15.58 7.85
N LYS A 288 -13.07 -16.30 7.80
CA LYS A 288 -11.81 -15.92 8.48
C LYS A 288 -10.88 -15.06 7.62
N ALA A 289 -11.24 -14.74 6.39
CA ALA A 289 -10.50 -13.73 5.63
C ALA A 289 -10.51 -12.42 6.44
N PRO A 290 -9.39 -11.70 6.55
CA PRO A 290 -9.36 -10.45 7.29
C PRO A 290 -10.39 -9.52 6.64
N GLU A 291 -11.47 -9.21 7.36
CA GLU A 291 -12.32 -8.09 7.00
C GLU A 291 -11.39 -6.89 6.85
N ALA A 292 -11.46 -6.23 5.70
CA ALA A 292 -10.75 -4.98 5.51
C ALA A 292 -11.34 -3.98 6.49
N GLU A 293 -10.79 -3.90 7.70
CA GLU A 293 -11.05 -2.86 8.68
C GLU A 293 -10.54 -1.53 8.09
N GLY A 294 -11.38 -0.93 7.25
CA GLY A 294 -11.07 0.24 6.45
C GLY A 294 -12.24 1.22 6.33
N GLU A 295 -13.25 1.13 7.20
CA GLU A 295 -14.32 2.13 7.30
C GLU A 295 -14.75 2.32 8.77
N ALA A 296 -13.99 3.08 9.54
CA ALA A 296 -14.50 3.82 10.71
C ALA A 296 -13.43 4.77 11.27
N ALA A 297 -13.45 6.03 10.81
CA ALA A 297 -13.19 7.22 11.63
C ALA A 297 -13.29 8.47 10.74
N THR A 298 -14.52 8.86 10.41
CA THR A 298 -14.84 10.25 10.09
C THR A 298 -15.86 10.70 11.12
N GLU A 299 -15.38 11.36 12.17
CA GLU A 299 -16.06 12.38 12.96
C GLU A 299 -15.00 13.29 13.59
#